data_AF-A0A953PLS4-F1
#
_entry.id   AF-A0A953PLS4-F1
#
_cell.length_a   1.000
_cell.length_b   1.000
_cell.length_c   1.000
_cell.angle_alpha   90.00
_cell.angle_beta   90.00
_cell.angle_gamma   90.00
#
_symmetry.space_group_name_H-M   'P 1'
#
loop_
_entity.id
_entity.type
_entity.pdbx_description
1 polymer ?
#
loop_
_entity_poly.entity_id
_entity_poly.type
_entity_poly.pdbx_seq_one_letter_code
_entity_poly.pdbx_strand_id
1 'polypeptide(L)'
;MSKPILRELIESEDYLDQLEKLGAQETDERLRGIMWSLTLRAEEWPVVEGFKRLRLAKTDLVRSGGKVKPRLQVWFEIRDSHHVDLLYLDQDDED
;
A
#
# COMPACT_ATOMS: atom_id res chain seq x y z
N MET A 1 22.97 15.70 -4.20
CA MET A 1 21.66 15.07 -3.93
C MET A 1 21.35 14.15 -5.10
N SER A 2 21.30 12.83 -4.89
CA SER A 2 20.90 11.89 -5.95
C SER A 2 19.42 12.09 -6.27
N LYS A 3 19.06 12.01 -7.56
CA LYS A 3 17.65 12.02 -7.98
C LYS A 3 16.95 10.80 -7.37
N PRO A 4 15.71 10.94 -6.85
CA PRO A 4 14.94 9.78 -6.42
C PRO A 4 14.71 8.86 -7.63
N ILE A 5 15.00 7.58 -7.46
CA ILE A 5 14.63 6.54 -8.41
C ILE A 5 13.17 6.20 -8.13
N LEU A 6 12.31 6.38 -9.13
CA LEU A 6 10.94 5.89 -9.05
C LEU A 6 10.98 4.38 -9.26
N ARG A 7 10.49 3.61 -8.29
CA ARG A 7 10.32 2.17 -8.41
C ARG A 7 9.04 1.84 -9.18
N GLU A 8 9.08 0.76 -9.93
CA GLU A 8 7.91 0.11 -10.51
C GLU A 8 7.17 -0.70 -9.44
N LEU A 9 5.84 -0.63 -9.45
CA LEU A 9 4.98 -1.41 -8.55
C LEU A 9 4.45 -2.61 -9.34
N ILE A 10 4.70 -3.80 -8.81
CA ILE A 10 4.30 -5.07 -9.43
C ILE A 10 3.16 -5.65 -8.60
N GLU A 11 1.98 -5.71 -9.20
CA GLU A 11 0.76 -6.18 -8.55
C GLU A 11 0.67 -7.70 -8.62
N SER A 12 0.50 -8.37 -7.47
CA SER A 12 0.19 -9.80 -7.43
C SER A 12 -1.24 -10.06 -7.91
N GLU A 13 -1.53 -11.30 -8.33
CA GLU A 13 -2.90 -11.72 -8.65
C GLU A 13 -3.83 -11.54 -7.44
N ASP A 14 -3.36 -11.91 -6.24
CA ASP A 14 -4.10 -11.70 -5.00
C ASP A 14 -4.46 -10.21 -4.84
N TYR A 15 -3.47 -9.31 -4.91
CA TYR A 15 -3.68 -7.87 -4.75
C TYR A 15 -4.74 -7.34 -5.72
N LEU A 16 -4.71 -7.77 -6.99
CA LEU A 16 -5.69 -7.39 -8.00
C LEU A 16 -7.10 -7.88 -7.64
N ASP A 17 -7.24 -9.14 -7.22
CA ASP A 17 -8.51 -9.71 -6.77
C ASP A 17 -9.10 -8.96 -5.57
N GLN A 18 -8.25 -8.51 -4.64
CA GLN A 18 -8.71 -7.70 -3.50
C GLN A 18 -9.09 -6.28 -3.92
N LEU A 19 -8.32 -5.66 -4.81
CA LEU A 19 -8.64 -4.34 -5.35
C LEU A 19 -10.00 -4.33 -6.06
N GLU A 20 -10.29 -5.38 -6.84
CA GLU A 20 -11.59 -5.54 -7.49
C GLU A 20 -12.73 -5.66 -6.47
N LYS A 21 -12.56 -6.49 -5.43
CA LYS A 21 -13.56 -6.70 -4.36
C LYS A 21 -13.86 -5.42 -3.57
N LEU A 22 -12.85 -4.59 -3.33
CA LEU A 22 -13.00 -3.33 -2.59
C LEU A 22 -13.67 -2.21 -3.42
N GLY A 23 -13.77 -2.37 -4.74
CA GLY A 23 -14.33 -1.39 -5.65
C GLY A 23 -13.29 -0.34 -6.05
N ALA A 24 -12.95 -0.33 -7.34
CA ALA A 24 -11.83 0.44 -7.88
C ALA A 24 -11.92 1.95 -7.64
N GLN A 25 -13.11 2.56 -7.78
CA GLN A 25 -13.23 4.02 -7.86
C GLN A 25 -12.99 4.73 -6.52
N GLU A 26 -13.49 4.20 -5.40
CA GLU A 26 -13.30 4.82 -4.07
C GLU A 26 -11.95 4.44 -3.44
N THR A 27 -11.38 3.33 -3.89
CA THR A 27 -10.10 2.80 -3.41
C THR A 27 -8.91 3.51 -4.08
N ASP A 28 -9.04 3.90 -5.35
CA ASP A 28 -7.95 4.51 -6.15
C ASP A 28 -7.41 5.82 -5.56
N GLU A 29 -8.28 6.76 -5.17
CA GLU A 29 -7.86 8.04 -4.59
C GLU A 29 -7.04 7.86 -3.30
N ARG A 30 -7.40 6.86 -2.50
CA ARG A 30 -6.80 6.59 -1.19
C ARG A 30 -5.49 5.80 -1.35
N LEU A 31 -5.45 4.86 -2.29
CA LEU A 31 -4.23 4.12 -2.62
C LEU A 31 -3.19 5.01 -3.28
N ARG A 32 -3.58 6.03 -4.04
CA ARG A 32 -2.64 6.92 -4.73
C ARG A 32 -1.53 7.46 -3.82
N GLY A 33 -1.87 7.85 -2.60
CA GLY A 33 -0.89 8.32 -1.62
C GLY A 33 0.09 7.23 -1.18
N ILE A 34 -0.41 6.02 -0.93
CA ILE A 34 0.43 4.85 -0.62
C ILE A 34 1.32 4.53 -1.81
N MET A 35 0.76 4.38 -3.01
CA MET A 35 1.50 4.01 -4.22
C MET A 35 2.63 5.02 -4.48
N TRP A 36 2.35 6.32 -4.39
CA TRP A 36 3.37 7.36 -4.51
C TRP A 36 4.49 7.20 -3.48
N SER A 37 4.14 6.96 -2.21
CA SER A 37 5.13 6.73 -1.15
C SER A 37 5.99 5.50 -1.41
N LEU A 38 5.39 4.39 -1.86
CA LEU A 38 6.10 3.16 -2.19
C LEU A 38 7.08 3.35 -3.35
N THR A 39 6.69 4.06 -4.41
CA THR A 39 7.60 4.32 -5.55
C THR A 39 8.86 5.09 -5.13
N LEU A 40 8.74 6.03 -4.18
CA LEU A 40 9.85 6.88 -3.75
C LEU A 40 10.66 6.29 -2.61
N ARG A 41 10.00 5.82 -1.56
CA ARG A 41 10.60 5.54 -0.24
C ARG A 41 10.00 4.31 0.44
N ALA A 42 9.80 3.23 -0.30
CA ALA A 42 9.34 1.94 0.24
C ALA A 42 10.11 1.48 1.50
N GLU A 43 11.41 1.79 1.59
CA GLU A 43 12.26 1.40 2.72
C GLU A 43 11.91 2.07 4.05
N GLU A 44 11.23 3.22 4.03
CA GLU A 44 10.85 3.98 5.24
C GLU A 44 9.70 3.30 6.01
N TRP A 45 8.97 2.39 5.37
CA TRP A 45 7.89 1.64 6.00
C TRP A 45 8.45 0.48 6.85
N PRO A 46 7.86 0.20 8.03
CA PRO A 46 8.39 -0.85 8.91
C PRO A 46 8.23 -2.25 8.31
N VAL A 47 9.19 -3.12 8.62
CA VAL A 47 9.08 -4.57 8.38
C VAL A 47 8.12 -5.15 9.41
N VAL A 48 7.23 -6.05 8.98
CA VAL A 48 6.28 -6.76 9.84
C VAL A 48 7.06 -7.68 10.78
N GLU A 49 6.73 -7.65 12.07
CA GLU A 49 7.38 -8.49 13.07
C GLU A 49 7.29 -9.98 12.71
N GLY A 50 8.40 -10.70 12.84
CA GLY A 50 8.50 -12.12 12.46
C GLY A 50 8.79 -12.38 10.98
N PHE A 51 8.71 -11.35 10.12
CA PHE A 51 9.04 -11.45 8.69
C PHE A 51 10.37 -10.76 8.39
N LYS A 52 11.06 -11.23 7.32
CA LYS A 52 12.36 -10.65 6.91
C LYS A 52 12.25 -9.49 5.93
N ARG A 53 11.21 -9.50 5.10
CA ARG A 53 11.07 -8.61 3.94
C ARG A 53 9.68 -7.99 3.82
N LEU A 54 8.66 -8.66 4.33
CA LEU A 54 7.29 -8.18 4.34
C LEU A 54 7.18 -6.87 5.10
N ARG A 55 6.65 -5.84 4.44
CA ARG A 55 6.39 -4.51 4.98
C ARG A 55 4.91 -4.19 4.86
N LEU A 56 4.45 -3.23 5.66
CA LEU A 56 3.05 -2.84 5.72
C LEU A 56 2.91 -1.33 5.60
N ALA A 57 2.21 -0.89 4.56
CA ALA A 57 1.77 0.49 4.41
C ALA A 57 0.30 0.62 4.81
N LYS A 58 -0.04 1.68 5.55
CA LYS A 58 -1.41 1.94 5.99
C LYS A 58 -1.79 3.38 5.69
N THR A 59 -3.03 3.61 5.24
CA THR A 59 -3.59 4.98 5.24
C THR A 59 -4.02 5.37 6.64
N ASP A 60 -4.04 6.67 6.91
CA ASP A 60 -4.74 7.20 8.07
C ASP A 60 -6.26 6.96 7.97
N LEU A 61 -6.92 6.99 9.14
CA LEU A 61 -8.37 6.99 9.22
C LEU A 61 -8.91 8.33 8.70
N VAL A 62 -9.76 8.30 7.67
CA VAL A 62 -10.33 9.53 7.09
C VAL A 62 -11.78 9.68 7.56
N ARG A 63 -12.07 10.81 8.22
CA ARG A 63 -13.44 11.19 8.62
C ARG A 63 -13.95 12.28 7.68
N SER A 64 -15.00 11.99 6.92
CA SER A 64 -15.62 12.96 6.01
C SER A 64 -17.14 12.85 6.04
N GLY A 65 -17.84 13.99 6.17
CA GLY A 65 -19.31 14.04 6.16
C GLY A 65 -19.99 13.15 7.21
N GLY A 66 -19.37 12.92 8.37
CA GLY A 66 -19.90 12.06 9.43
C GLY A 66 -19.72 10.56 9.19
N LYS A 67 -19.07 10.15 8.09
CA LYS A 67 -18.68 8.75 7.82
C LYS A 67 -17.19 8.55 8.08
N VAL A 68 -16.85 7.44 8.72
CA VAL A 68 -15.48 6.96 8.89
C VAL A 68 -15.16 6.06 7.69
N LYS A 69 -14.09 6.36 6.96
CA LYS A 69 -13.56 5.45 5.94
C LYS A 69 -12.52 4.52 6.59
N PRO A 70 -12.64 3.18 6.43
CA PRO A 70 -11.74 2.23 7.07
C PRO A 70 -10.35 2.30 6.47
N ARG A 71 -9.29 2.04 7.24
CA ARG A 71 -7.91 2.22 6.75
C ARG A 71 -7.61 1.22 5.64
N LEU A 72 -6.95 1.65 4.58
CA LEU A 72 -6.40 0.72 3.60
C LEU A 72 -5.03 0.26 4.07
N GLN A 73 -4.80 -1.03 3.96
CA GLN A 73 -3.54 -1.68 4.30
C GLN A 73 -2.99 -2.37 3.06
N VAL A 74 -1.72 -2.12 2.75
CA VAL A 74 -1.00 -2.75 1.63
C VAL A 74 0.22 -3.47 2.18
N TRP A 75 0.25 -4.78 1.99
CA TRP A 75 1.42 -5.60 2.29
C TRP A 75 2.27 -5.70 1.04
N PHE A 76 3.57 -5.48 1.20
CA PHE A 76 4.47 -5.43 0.07
C PHE A 76 5.87 -5.90 0.45
N GLU A 77 6.66 -6.24 -0.57
CA GLU A 77 8.09 -6.51 -0.45
C GLU A 77 8.88 -5.65 -1.42
N ILE A 78 10.11 -5.30 -1.04
CA ILE A 78 11.04 -4.62 -1.94
C ILE A 78 11.86 -5.70 -2.61
N ARG A 79 11.56 -5.95 -3.88
CA ARG A 79 12.24 -6.98 -4.68
C ARG A 79 13.69 -6.61 -4.94
N ASP A 80 13.91 -5.36 -5.37
CA ASP A 80 15.23 -4.80 -5.65
C ASP A 80 15.19 -3.25 -5.66
N SER A 81 16.25 -2.61 -6.17
CA SER A 81 16.36 -1.14 -6.20
C SER A 81 15.36 -0.44 -7.13
N HIS A 82 14.68 -1.19 -7.99
CA HIS A 82 13.76 -0.70 -9.01
C HIS A 82 12.34 -1.24 -8.87
N HIS A 83 12.11 -2.30 -8.12
CA HIS A 83 10.79 -2.95 -8.07
C HIS A 83 10.27 -3.14 -6.63
N VAL A 84 8.96 -2.95 -6.47
CA VAL A 84 8.20 -3.25 -5.25
C VAL A 84 7.06 -4.19 -5.61
N ASP A 85 6.98 -5.32 -4.92
CA ASP A 85 5.91 -6.30 -5.10
C ASP A 85 4.76 -5.97 -4.15
N LEU A 86 3.60 -5.64 -4.69
CA LEU A 86 2.35 -5.46 -3.95
C LEU A 86 1.69 -6.82 -3.80
N LEU A 87 1.62 -7.32 -2.58
CA LEU A 87 1.28 -8.71 -2.30
C LEU A 87 -0.18 -8.88 -1.89
N TYR A 88 -0.70 -7.96 -1.07
CA TYR A 88 -2.03 -8.06 -0.50
C TYR A 88 -2.59 -6.67 -0.20
N LEU A 89 -3.92 -6.54 -0.32
CA LEU A 89 -4.66 -5.33 -0.01
C LEU A 89 -5.86 -5.67 0.87
N ASP A 90 -6.08 -4.88 1.92
CA ASP A 90 -7.20 -5.09 2.85
C ASP A 90 -7.75 -3.75 3.39
N GLN A 91 -8.95 -3.84 3.96
CA GLN A 91 -9.57 -2.79 4.77
C GLN A 91 -9.56 -3.19 6.24
N ASP A 92 -8.99 -2.30 7.05
CA ASP A 92 -8.99 -2.41 8.51
C ASP A 92 -10.07 -1.49 9.07
N ASP A 93 -11.22 -2.10 9.35
CA ASP A 93 -12.29 -1.52 10.14
C ASP A 93 -11.81 -1.49 11.59
N GLU A 94 -11.47 -0.31 12.08
CA GLU A 94 -10.97 -0.07 13.46
C GLU A 94 -11.75 -0.92 14.50
N ASP A 95 -11.05 -1.81 15.24
CA ASP A 95 -11.55 -2.51 16.43
C ASP A 95 -11.94 -1.52 17.56
#